data_AF-A0A926WPF4-F1
#
_entry.id   AF-A0A926WPF4-F1
#
_cell.length_a   1.000
_cell.length_b   1.000
_cell.length_c   1.000
_cell.angle_alpha   90.00
_cell.angle_beta   90.00
_cell.angle_gamma   90.00
#
_symmetry.space_group_name_H-M   'P 1'
#
loop_
_entity.id
_entity.type
_entity.pdbx_description
1 polymer ?
#
loop_
_entity_poly.entity_id
_entity_poly.type
_entity_poly.pdbx_seq_one_letter_code
_entity_poly.pdbx_strand_id
1 'polypeptide(L)'
;MSNANLPENLTTFTAYPQTEQVCRDELSQGTLDIDSFKQNRQRCSLSSCHGMCCHHGTHVNQETAEVIQRVAEEEAEFFKSLGLDLPKEVIIDDEDYEDFPVEKLEWKGLCSIKKTAVKEKHISSIVNDYPRHFKNTSCVFLLDDSRCGLQELSKAKGLHPWHYKPFTCWLFPILIAPGQNQPEIVLPSPETEPWYFPEYGYDGFFTKVPCGQYSECGQLGYILLQEELKFLSEIVGRNFGQEIQDAIANSAESD
;
A
#
# COMPACT_ATOMS: atom_id res chain seq x y z
N MET A 1 17.63 32.63 14.01
CA MET A 1 16.17 32.79 13.85
C MET A 1 15.82 31.93 12.65
N SER A 2 15.26 30.72 12.76
CA SER A 2 14.08 30.32 13.52
C SER A 2 14.27 28.87 14.02
N ASN A 3 14.36 28.70 15.35
CA ASN A 3 14.03 27.42 15.98
C ASN A 3 12.51 27.27 15.88
N ALA A 4 12.04 26.50 14.92
CA ALA A 4 10.68 26.00 14.95
C ALA A 4 10.66 24.88 15.99
N ASN A 5 10.12 25.20 17.17
CA ASN A 5 9.71 24.21 18.15
C ASN A 5 8.71 23.26 17.47
N LEU A 6 9.19 22.07 17.09
CA LEU A 6 8.30 20.93 16.87
C LEU A 6 7.54 20.70 18.18
N PRO A 7 6.20 20.68 18.18
CA PRO A 7 5.45 20.43 19.39
C PRO A 7 5.84 19.05 19.96
N GLU A 8 6.17 19.05 21.25
CA GLU A 8 6.47 17.86 22.03
C GLU A 8 5.29 16.87 21.97
N ASN A 9 5.58 15.63 21.54
CA ASN A 9 4.68 14.46 21.46
C ASN A 9 3.49 14.55 20.50
N LEU A 10 3.76 14.63 19.19
CA LEU A 10 2.91 13.90 18.25
C LEU A 10 3.29 12.42 18.33
N THR A 11 2.41 11.57 18.85
CA THR A 11 2.56 10.12 18.79
C THR A 11 2.58 9.71 17.32
N THR A 12 3.73 9.26 16.81
CA THR A 12 3.87 8.75 15.45
C THR A 12 3.56 7.26 15.43
N PHE A 13 2.78 6.81 14.46
CA PHE A 13 2.31 5.40 14.40
C PHE A 13 3.27 4.49 13.60
N THR A 14 4.01 5.08 12.68
CA THR A 14 4.94 4.49 11.72
C THR A 14 6.32 5.12 11.88
N ALA A 15 7.28 4.61 11.12
CA ALA A 15 8.62 5.16 11.04
C ALA A 15 8.72 6.42 10.15
N TYR A 16 7.59 6.94 9.65
CA TYR A 16 7.51 7.98 8.62
C TYR A 16 6.71 9.20 9.11
N PRO A 17 7.23 9.98 10.08
CA PRO A 17 6.51 11.09 10.69
C PRO A 17 6.09 12.19 9.70
N GLN A 18 6.91 12.51 8.69
CA GLN A 18 6.56 13.54 7.71
C GLN A 18 5.45 13.03 6.78
N THR A 19 5.55 11.77 6.35
CA THR A 19 4.55 11.09 5.52
C THR A 19 3.22 10.97 6.27
N GLU A 20 3.25 10.66 7.56
CA GLU A 20 2.06 10.69 8.42
C GLU A 20 1.43 12.06 8.49
N GLN A 21 2.23 13.11 8.67
CA GLN A 21 1.72 14.47 8.76
C GLN A 21 1.04 14.88 7.45
N VAL A 22 1.67 14.61 6.30
CA VAL A 22 1.07 14.86 4.97
C VAL A 22 -0.24 14.10 4.82
N CYS A 23 -0.25 12.81 5.15
CA CYS A 23 -1.45 11.97 5.10
C CYS A 23 -2.57 12.53 5.97
N ARG A 24 -2.25 12.95 7.20
CA ARG A 24 -3.20 13.58 8.13
C ARG A 24 -3.77 14.86 7.55
N ASP A 25 -2.93 15.75 7.05
CA ASP A 25 -3.36 17.05 6.53
C ASP A 25 -4.27 16.87 5.30
N GLU A 26 -3.87 16.02 4.36
CA GLU A 26 -4.61 15.75 3.13
C GLU A 26 -5.94 15.03 3.38
N LEU A 27 -5.94 13.99 4.21
CA LEU A 27 -7.14 13.19 4.49
C LEU A 27 -8.03 13.79 5.57
N SER A 28 -7.59 14.82 6.30
CA SER A 28 -8.48 15.52 7.24
C SER A 28 -9.72 16.09 6.55
N GLN A 29 -9.60 16.47 5.28
CA GLN A 29 -10.68 16.97 4.44
C GLN A 29 -11.00 16.06 3.25
N GLY A 30 -10.29 14.94 3.06
CA GLY A 30 -10.51 14.02 1.92
C GLY A 30 -11.91 13.39 1.88
N THR A 31 -12.35 12.93 0.71
CA THR A 31 -13.58 12.11 0.60
C THR A 31 -13.31 10.64 0.88
N LEU A 32 -14.37 9.91 1.25
CA LEU A 32 -14.39 8.47 1.35
C LEU A 32 -15.50 7.96 0.41
N ASP A 33 -15.13 7.19 -0.62
CA ASP A 33 -16.09 6.57 -1.52
C ASP A 33 -16.73 5.35 -0.83
N ILE A 34 -17.81 5.62 -0.09
CA ILE A 34 -18.54 4.62 0.70
C ILE A 34 -19.05 3.45 -0.16
N ASP A 35 -19.48 3.72 -1.40
CA ASP A 35 -20.03 2.69 -2.27
C ASP A 35 -18.95 1.72 -2.74
N SER A 36 -17.73 2.21 -2.98
CA SER A 36 -16.58 1.34 -3.27
C SER A 36 -16.25 0.37 -2.14
N PHE A 37 -16.65 0.64 -0.89
CA PHE A 37 -16.42 -0.29 0.23
C PHE A 37 -17.56 -1.30 0.43
N LYS A 38 -18.66 -1.21 -0.33
CA LYS A 38 -19.80 -2.15 -0.29
C LYS A 38 -19.63 -3.38 -1.19
N GLN A 39 -18.54 -3.46 -1.96
CA GLN A 39 -18.21 -4.65 -2.75
C GLN A 39 -17.60 -5.75 -1.90
N ASN A 40 -17.91 -7.01 -2.23
CA ASN A 40 -17.35 -8.17 -1.56
C ASN A 40 -15.89 -8.41 -1.99
N ARG A 41 -15.02 -8.60 -1.00
CA ARG A 41 -13.61 -8.92 -1.15
C ARG A 41 -13.24 -10.08 -0.24
N GLN A 42 -12.08 -10.68 -0.48
CA GLN A 42 -11.50 -11.69 0.42
C GLN A 42 -10.03 -11.36 0.69
N ARG A 43 -9.54 -11.66 1.91
CA ARG A 43 -8.11 -11.59 2.18
C ARG A 43 -7.40 -12.60 1.28
N CYS A 44 -6.23 -12.23 0.78
CA CYS A 44 -5.40 -13.20 0.07
C CYS A 44 -4.82 -14.22 1.07
N SER A 45 -4.66 -15.46 0.62
CA SER A 45 -3.87 -16.47 1.32
C SER A 45 -2.42 -16.36 0.85
N LEU A 46 -1.46 -16.16 1.75
CA LEU A 46 -0.03 -16.07 1.41
C LEU A 46 0.48 -17.31 0.68
N SER A 47 -0.05 -18.48 1.05
CA SER A 47 0.26 -19.76 0.40
C SER A 47 -0.31 -19.91 -1.02
N SER A 48 -1.20 -19.02 -1.44
CA SER A 48 -1.83 -19.05 -2.77
C SER A 48 -1.44 -17.83 -3.62
N CYS A 49 -1.28 -16.66 -3.02
CA CYS A 49 -0.93 -15.43 -3.74
C CYS A 49 0.57 -15.28 -3.97
N HIS A 50 1.40 -15.95 -3.17
CA HIS A 50 2.87 -15.92 -3.24
C HIS A 50 3.51 -14.51 -3.26
N GLY A 51 2.82 -13.51 -2.69
CA GLY A 51 3.27 -12.12 -2.68
C GLY A 51 3.11 -11.42 -4.03
N MET A 52 2.09 -11.74 -4.82
CA MET A 52 1.82 -11.13 -6.13
C MET A 52 1.80 -9.59 -6.13
N CYS A 53 1.30 -8.97 -5.05
CA CYS A 53 1.32 -7.51 -4.90
C CYS A 53 2.74 -6.91 -4.81
N CYS A 54 3.76 -7.73 -4.51
CA CYS A 54 5.15 -7.30 -4.42
C CYS A 54 5.89 -7.37 -5.76
N HIS A 55 5.25 -7.74 -6.88
CA HIS A 55 5.96 -8.15 -8.10
C HIS A 55 6.93 -7.10 -8.67
N HIS A 56 6.61 -5.81 -8.54
CA HIS A 56 7.43 -4.70 -9.08
C HIS A 56 8.11 -3.86 -7.98
N GLY A 57 8.08 -4.33 -6.72
CA GLY A 57 8.42 -3.48 -5.58
C GLY A 57 7.29 -2.50 -5.25
N THR A 58 7.60 -1.47 -4.48
CA THR A 58 6.69 -0.36 -4.21
C THR A 58 7.40 0.96 -4.37
N HIS A 59 6.77 1.90 -5.08
CA HIS A 59 7.21 3.29 -5.12
C HIS A 59 7.03 3.93 -3.74
N VAL A 60 7.96 4.80 -3.39
CA VAL A 60 8.07 5.40 -2.06
C VAL A 60 8.51 6.85 -2.19
N ASN A 61 8.02 7.72 -1.30
CA ASN A 61 8.52 9.09 -1.22
C ASN A 61 9.95 9.13 -0.62
N GLN A 62 10.56 10.31 -0.60
CA GLN A 62 11.93 10.50 -0.14
C GLN A 62 12.15 10.03 1.31
N GLU A 63 11.28 10.41 2.26
CA GLU A 63 11.41 9.99 3.66
C GLU A 63 11.34 8.47 3.79
N THR A 64 10.34 7.86 3.15
CA THR A 64 10.15 6.40 3.18
C THR A 64 11.35 5.67 2.58
N ALA A 65 11.90 6.17 1.48
CA ALA A 65 13.12 5.65 0.87
C ALA A 65 14.32 5.71 1.84
N GLU A 66 14.60 6.87 2.41
CA GLU A 66 15.72 7.08 3.33
C GLU A 66 15.60 6.19 4.58
N VAL A 67 14.39 6.11 5.15
CA VAL A 67 14.11 5.28 6.32
C VAL A 67 14.30 3.80 5.99
N ILE A 68 13.77 3.31 4.87
CA ILE A 68 13.90 1.89 4.49
C ILE A 68 15.36 1.52 4.20
N GLN A 69 16.08 2.37 3.48
CA GLN A 69 17.51 2.14 3.21
C GLN A 69 18.31 2.06 4.51
N ARG A 70 18.12 3.02 5.42
CA ARG A 70 18.78 3.01 6.74
C ARG A 70 18.42 1.78 7.56
N VAL A 71 17.14 1.43 7.64
CA VAL A 71 16.68 0.25 8.41
C VAL A 71 17.23 -1.05 7.83
N ALA A 72 17.33 -1.16 6.51
CA ALA A 72 17.94 -2.32 5.87
C ALA A 72 19.42 -2.49 6.24
N GLU A 73 20.16 -1.38 6.35
CA GLU A 73 21.56 -1.38 6.77
C GLU A 73 21.71 -1.70 8.26
N GLU A 74 20.93 -1.03 9.12
CA GLU A 74 20.99 -1.21 10.58
C GLU A 74 20.55 -2.61 11.03
N GLU A 75 19.56 -3.19 10.35
CA GLU A 75 18.94 -4.47 10.71
C GLU A 75 19.34 -5.60 9.74
N ALA A 76 20.48 -5.46 9.05
CA ALA A 76 20.94 -6.41 8.04
C ALA A 76 21.03 -7.86 8.57
N GLU A 77 21.56 -8.05 9.77
CA GLU A 77 21.66 -9.38 10.40
C GLU A 77 20.29 -9.98 10.73
N PHE A 78 19.30 -9.14 11.09
CA PHE A 78 17.93 -9.60 11.29
C PHE A 78 17.33 -10.10 9.98
N PHE A 79 17.42 -9.31 8.91
CA PHE A 79 16.90 -9.72 7.59
C PHE A 79 17.58 -10.99 7.08
N LYS A 80 18.90 -11.10 7.26
CA LYS A 80 19.66 -12.31 6.94
C LYS A 80 19.18 -13.52 7.74
N SER A 81 18.84 -13.35 9.03
CA SER A 81 18.29 -14.42 9.85
C SER A 81 16.91 -14.92 9.37
N LEU A 82 16.16 -14.06 8.66
CA LEU A 82 14.90 -14.43 7.98
C LEU A 82 15.11 -15.04 6.58
N GLY A 83 16.37 -15.19 6.13
CA GLY A 83 16.70 -15.70 4.79
C GLY A 83 16.66 -14.64 3.69
N LEU A 84 16.67 -13.34 4.03
CA LEU A 84 16.80 -12.28 3.05
C LEU A 84 18.26 -11.90 2.84
N ASP A 85 18.75 -12.10 1.62
CA ASP A 85 20.01 -11.53 1.14
C ASP A 85 19.70 -10.19 0.45
N LEU A 86 19.69 -9.11 1.24
CA LEU A 86 19.35 -7.78 0.74
C LEU A 86 20.53 -7.19 -0.06
N PRO A 87 20.28 -6.57 -1.22
CA PRO A 87 21.31 -5.80 -1.92
C PRO A 87 21.75 -4.62 -1.07
N LYS A 88 22.94 -4.08 -1.36
CA LYS A 88 23.45 -2.86 -0.71
C LYS A 88 22.47 -1.68 -0.88
N GLU A 89 21.89 -1.54 -2.06
CA GLU A 89 20.88 -0.54 -2.37
C GLU A 89 19.52 -1.23 -2.44
N VAL A 90 18.70 -1.03 -1.40
CA VAL A 90 17.33 -1.58 -1.32
C VAL A 90 16.29 -0.61 -1.86
N ILE A 91 16.68 0.64 -2.14
CA ILE A 91 15.91 1.62 -2.88
C ILE A 91 16.65 1.94 -4.18
N ILE A 92 15.95 1.86 -5.30
CA ILE A 92 16.48 2.12 -6.64
C ILE A 92 15.60 3.12 -7.38
N ASP A 93 16.13 3.70 -8.46
CA ASP A 93 15.32 4.41 -9.44
C ASP A 93 14.60 3.41 -10.35
N ASP A 94 13.33 3.67 -10.65
CA ASP A 94 12.51 2.89 -11.57
C ASP A 94 12.74 3.40 -13.00
N GLU A 95 13.81 2.93 -13.64
CA GLU A 95 14.18 3.32 -15.01
C GLU A 95 13.10 2.96 -16.04
N ASP A 96 12.31 1.90 -15.78
CA ASP A 96 11.16 1.52 -16.60
C ASP A 96 10.04 2.60 -16.60
N TYR A 97 10.09 3.53 -15.65
CA TYR A 97 9.09 4.58 -15.47
C TYR A 97 9.34 5.80 -16.38
N GLU A 98 10.48 5.88 -17.08
CA GLU A 98 10.77 6.93 -18.06
C GLU A 98 9.94 6.80 -19.35
N ASP A 99 9.48 5.59 -19.69
CA ASP A 99 8.69 5.31 -20.90
C ASP A 99 7.17 5.48 -20.70
N PHE A 100 6.71 5.73 -19.47
CA PHE A 100 5.30 6.02 -19.18
C PHE A 100 5.08 7.54 -19.13
N PRO A 101 4.08 8.10 -19.84
CA PRO A 101 3.78 9.53 -19.79
C PRO A 101 3.09 9.88 -18.46
N VAL A 102 3.86 10.04 -17.38
CA VAL A 102 3.35 10.21 -16.01
C VAL A 102 3.49 11.64 -15.47
N GLU A 103 3.66 12.62 -16.35
CA GLU A 103 3.74 14.05 -16.02
C GLU A 103 2.49 14.61 -15.29
N LYS A 104 1.44 13.81 -15.05
CA LYS A 104 0.20 14.24 -14.38
C LYS A 104 -0.01 13.74 -12.94
N LEU A 105 0.89 12.94 -12.34
CA LEU A 105 0.57 12.26 -11.06
C LEU A 105 1.70 12.20 -9.99
N GLU A 106 2.83 12.90 -10.19
CA GLU A 106 4.03 12.91 -9.31
C GLU A 106 3.76 13.03 -7.80
N TRP A 107 2.74 13.78 -7.39
CA TRP A 107 2.55 14.16 -5.99
C TRP A 107 1.88 13.09 -5.10
N LYS A 108 1.49 11.91 -5.63
CA LYS A 108 0.67 10.92 -4.90
C LYS A 108 1.38 9.64 -4.47
N GLY A 109 2.70 9.57 -4.58
CA GLY A 109 3.45 8.34 -4.31
C GLY A 109 3.20 7.20 -5.30
N LEU A 110 2.29 7.40 -6.26
CA LEU A 110 2.08 6.54 -7.43
C LEU A 110 3.18 6.74 -8.49
N CYS A 111 4.04 7.75 -8.32
CA CYS A 111 4.94 8.25 -9.36
C CYS A 111 6.24 8.83 -8.77
N SER A 112 6.75 8.21 -7.70
CA SER A 112 8.14 8.45 -7.30
C SER A 112 9.04 7.65 -8.22
N ILE A 113 10.12 8.24 -8.72
CA ILE A 113 11.15 7.43 -9.40
C ILE A 113 11.79 6.45 -8.42
N LYS A 114 11.74 6.69 -7.10
CA LYS A 114 12.29 5.79 -6.10
C LYS A 114 11.30 4.67 -5.76
N LYS A 115 11.77 3.43 -5.83
CA LYS A 115 11.04 2.24 -5.37
C LYS A 115 11.95 1.29 -4.63
N THR A 116 11.36 0.35 -3.90
CA THR A 116 12.12 -0.77 -3.36
C THR A 116 12.71 -1.62 -4.49
N ALA A 117 13.97 -2.02 -4.33
CA ALA A 117 14.62 -2.95 -5.22
C ALA A 117 13.83 -4.26 -5.37
N VAL A 118 14.07 -4.95 -6.47
CA VAL A 118 13.44 -6.23 -6.79
C VAL A 118 14.48 -7.33 -6.96
N LYS A 119 14.05 -8.57 -6.70
CA LYS A 119 14.77 -9.81 -6.96
C LYS A 119 13.95 -10.70 -7.89
N GLU A 120 14.61 -11.59 -8.62
CA GLU A 120 13.91 -12.57 -9.45
C GLU A 120 13.00 -13.47 -8.59
N LYS A 121 11.76 -13.65 -9.04
CA LYS A 121 10.80 -14.59 -8.45
C LYS A 121 9.78 -14.99 -9.51
N HIS A 122 9.83 -16.24 -9.94
CA HIS A 122 8.96 -16.75 -10.99
C HIS A 122 7.55 -17.10 -10.48
N ILE A 123 6.82 -16.11 -9.97
CA ILE A 123 5.45 -16.29 -9.45
C ILE A 123 4.53 -16.87 -10.55
N SER A 124 4.76 -16.53 -11.83
CA SER A 124 3.99 -17.07 -12.96
C SER A 124 4.08 -18.58 -13.12
N SER A 125 5.09 -19.23 -12.53
CA SER A 125 5.23 -20.69 -12.55
C SER A 125 4.47 -21.40 -11.42
N ILE A 126 3.97 -20.64 -10.44
CA ILE A 126 3.36 -21.16 -9.20
C ILE A 126 1.89 -20.76 -9.13
N VAL A 127 1.57 -19.51 -9.48
CA VAL A 127 0.22 -18.96 -9.39
C VAL A 127 -0.49 -19.10 -10.73
N ASN A 128 -1.60 -19.85 -10.72
CA ASN A 128 -2.51 -19.90 -11.86
C ASN A 128 -3.06 -18.49 -12.15
N ASP A 129 -3.23 -18.17 -13.43
CA ASP A 129 -3.75 -16.88 -13.89
C ASP A 129 -2.90 -15.66 -13.45
N TYR A 130 -1.60 -15.86 -13.23
CA TYR A 130 -0.66 -14.75 -13.04
C TYR A 130 -0.74 -13.77 -14.22
N PRO A 131 -0.99 -12.46 -13.97
CA PRO A 131 -1.15 -11.50 -15.05
C PRO A 131 0.08 -11.43 -15.95
N ARG A 132 -0.12 -11.53 -17.27
CA ARG A 132 0.98 -11.62 -18.24
C ARG A 132 1.88 -10.38 -18.25
N HIS A 133 1.33 -9.22 -17.91
CA HIS A 133 2.06 -7.96 -17.82
C HIS A 133 2.84 -7.81 -16.51
N PHE A 134 2.61 -8.66 -15.50
CA PHE A 134 3.42 -8.65 -14.29
C PHE A 134 4.78 -9.30 -14.57
N LYS A 135 5.85 -8.62 -14.19
CA LYS A 135 7.21 -9.15 -14.28
C LYS A 135 7.41 -10.31 -13.30
N ASN A 136 8.30 -11.25 -13.62
CA ASN A 136 8.69 -12.38 -12.73
C ASN A 136 9.74 -11.92 -11.71
N THR A 137 9.39 -10.88 -10.97
CA THR A 137 10.22 -10.27 -9.94
C THR A 137 9.40 -10.14 -8.67
N SER A 138 10.05 -9.79 -7.56
CA SER A 138 9.38 -9.41 -6.34
C SER A 138 10.24 -8.45 -5.54
N CYS A 139 9.62 -7.63 -4.68
CA CYS A 139 10.31 -6.79 -3.71
C CYS A 139 11.38 -7.59 -2.94
N VAL A 140 12.57 -7.01 -2.76
CA VAL A 140 13.68 -7.65 -2.03
C VAL A 140 13.31 -8.05 -0.60
N PHE A 141 12.33 -7.39 0.01
CA PHE A 141 11.83 -7.72 1.35
C PHE A 141 10.79 -8.85 1.39
N LEU A 142 10.40 -9.44 0.27
CA LEU A 142 9.47 -10.58 0.25
C LEU A 142 10.19 -11.86 0.70
N LEU A 143 9.70 -12.49 1.77
CA LEU A 143 10.17 -13.79 2.25
C LEU A 143 9.69 -14.93 1.32
N ASP A 144 10.34 -16.08 1.41
CA ASP A 144 9.97 -17.27 0.62
C ASP A 144 8.56 -17.78 0.94
N ASP A 145 8.16 -17.69 2.21
CA ASP A 145 6.80 -17.97 2.68
C ASP A 145 5.79 -16.84 2.41
N SER A 146 6.20 -15.84 1.63
CA SER A 146 5.39 -14.71 1.16
C SER A 146 4.98 -13.70 2.24
N ARG A 147 5.57 -13.77 3.43
CA ARG A 147 5.52 -12.68 4.41
C ARG A 147 6.44 -11.52 4.00
N CYS A 148 6.25 -10.37 4.63
CA CYS A 148 7.04 -9.15 4.37
C CYS A 148 8.09 -8.97 5.48
N GLY A 149 9.37 -8.91 5.11
CA GLY A 149 10.48 -8.74 6.07
C GLY A 149 10.34 -7.49 6.93
N LEU A 150 9.91 -6.36 6.37
CA LEU A 150 9.70 -5.11 7.12
C LEU A 150 8.62 -5.26 8.20
N GLN A 151 7.57 -6.04 7.92
CA GLN A 151 6.51 -6.34 8.88
C GLN A 151 7.00 -7.27 9.99
N GLU A 152 7.80 -8.28 9.64
CA GLU A 152 8.41 -9.18 10.63
C GLU A 152 9.41 -8.44 11.53
N LEU A 153 10.15 -7.47 10.99
CA LEU A 153 10.99 -6.57 11.77
C LEU A 153 10.17 -5.77 12.77
N SER A 154 9.09 -5.12 12.34
CA SER A 154 8.23 -4.36 13.25
C SER A 154 7.70 -5.23 14.40
N LYS A 155 7.23 -6.44 14.10
CA LYS A 155 6.77 -7.40 15.12
C LYS A 155 7.89 -7.80 16.08
N ALA A 156 9.09 -8.09 15.58
CA ALA A 156 10.24 -8.48 16.39
C ALA A 156 10.67 -7.37 17.36
N LYS A 157 10.47 -6.09 17.00
CA LYS A 157 10.74 -4.93 17.86
C LYS A 157 9.57 -4.57 18.79
N GLY A 158 8.49 -5.36 18.81
CA GLY A 158 7.30 -5.09 19.62
C GLY A 158 6.50 -3.86 19.15
N LEU A 159 6.67 -3.47 17.89
CA LEU A 159 5.97 -2.35 17.26
C LEU A 159 4.72 -2.85 16.51
N HIS A 160 3.84 -1.93 16.11
CA HIS A 160 2.71 -2.25 15.24
C HIS A 160 3.22 -2.92 13.94
N PRO A 161 2.57 -3.99 13.41
CA PRO A 161 3.06 -4.72 12.23
C PRO A 161 3.31 -3.86 10.97
N TRP A 162 2.72 -2.67 10.91
CA TRP A 162 2.84 -1.76 9.77
C TRP A 162 3.83 -0.61 10.01
N HIS A 163 4.52 -0.58 11.16
CA HIS A 163 5.39 0.53 11.53
C HIS A 163 6.48 0.83 10.49
N TYR A 164 7.14 -0.19 9.93
CA TYR A 164 8.14 -0.05 8.86
C TYR A 164 7.60 -0.41 7.47
N LYS A 165 6.29 -0.61 7.31
CA LYS A 165 5.73 -0.87 5.98
C LYS A 165 5.39 0.45 5.30
N PRO A 166 5.76 0.66 4.02
CA PRO A 166 5.24 1.77 3.23
C PRO A 166 3.71 1.87 3.31
N PHE A 167 3.19 3.10 3.32
CA PHE A 167 1.75 3.38 3.35
C PHE A 167 0.98 2.61 2.28
N THR A 168 1.47 2.66 1.04
CA THR A 168 0.90 1.93 -0.10
C THR A 168 0.78 0.43 0.14
N CYS A 169 1.73 -0.18 0.84
CA CYS A 169 1.77 -1.62 1.06
C CYS A 169 0.81 -2.11 2.13
N TRP A 170 0.64 -1.38 3.24
CA TRP A 170 -0.29 -1.80 4.29
C TRP A 170 -1.72 -1.33 4.04
N LEU A 171 -1.92 -0.24 3.30
CA LEU A 171 -3.26 0.21 2.88
C LEU A 171 -3.86 -0.70 1.82
N PHE A 172 -3.04 -1.33 0.98
CA PHE A 172 -3.52 -2.16 -0.13
C PHE A 172 -4.54 -3.22 0.34
N PRO A 173 -5.74 -3.34 -0.30
CA PRO A 173 -6.14 -2.78 -1.59
C PRO A 173 -6.82 -1.40 -1.55
N ILE A 174 -6.84 -0.72 -0.41
CA ILE A 174 -7.33 0.66 -0.31
C ILE A 174 -6.37 1.58 -1.08
N LEU A 175 -6.93 2.45 -1.92
CA LEU A 175 -6.22 3.47 -2.65
C LEU A 175 -6.61 4.85 -2.13
N ILE A 176 -5.61 5.72 -1.95
CA ILE A 176 -5.83 7.15 -1.82
C ILE A 176 -5.62 7.77 -3.21
N ALA A 177 -6.72 8.06 -3.89
CA ALA A 177 -6.76 8.55 -5.25
C ALA A 177 -6.78 10.09 -5.30
N PRO A 178 -6.37 10.73 -6.42
CA PRO A 178 -6.86 12.07 -6.73
C PRO A 178 -8.38 12.05 -6.81
N GLY A 179 -9.06 12.75 -5.90
CA GLY A 179 -10.40 13.23 -6.21
C GLY A 179 -10.35 14.52 -7.03
N GLN A 180 -11.52 15.02 -7.43
CA GLN A 180 -11.62 16.22 -8.27
C GLN A 180 -11.12 17.49 -7.57
N ASN A 181 -11.36 17.62 -6.26
CA ASN A 181 -10.99 18.79 -5.46
C ASN A 181 -10.11 18.45 -4.25
N GLN A 182 -10.20 17.22 -3.76
CA GLN A 182 -9.50 16.72 -2.58
C GLN A 182 -9.21 15.23 -2.78
N PRO A 183 -8.22 14.65 -2.06
CA PRO A 183 -7.96 13.22 -2.14
C PRO A 183 -9.17 12.39 -1.75
N GLU A 184 -9.29 11.22 -2.36
CA GLU A 184 -10.41 10.30 -2.15
C GLU A 184 -9.88 8.93 -1.70
N ILE A 185 -10.43 8.41 -0.62
CA ILE A 185 -10.17 7.04 -0.15
C ILE A 185 -11.16 6.13 -0.88
N VAL A 186 -10.65 5.21 -1.69
CA VAL A 186 -11.46 4.33 -2.54
C VAL A 186 -10.93 2.91 -2.50
N LEU A 187 -11.82 1.95 -2.73
CA LEU A 187 -11.46 0.57 -3.02
C LEU A 187 -11.69 0.31 -4.52
N PRO A 188 -10.64 0.27 -5.37
CA PRO A 188 -10.81 0.16 -6.82
C PRO A 188 -11.63 -1.08 -7.22
N SER A 189 -12.47 -0.94 -8.25
CA SER A 189 -13.21 -2.00 -8.95
C SER A 189 -12.66 -2.14 -10.38
N PRO A 190 -13.07 -3.17 -11.15
CA PRO A 190 -12.66 -3.30 -12.55
C PRO A 190 -12.95 -2.05 -13.40
N GLU A 191 -14.03 -1.33 -13.08
CA GLU A 191 -14.46 -0.10 -13.77
C GLU A 191 -13.66 1.13 -13.34
N THR A 192 -13.06 1.09 -12.14
CA THR A 192 -12.29 2.19 -11.54
C THR A 192 -10.81 1.85 -11.34
N GLU A 193 -10.31 0.83 -12.04
CA GLU A 193 -8.91 0.39 -11.95
C GLU A 193 -7.96 1.52 -12.39
N PRO A 194 -7.14 2.06 -11.47
CA PRO A 194 -6.28 3.21 -11.77
C PRO A 194 -5.16 2.89 -12.76
N TRP A 195 -4.79 1.62 -12.89
CA TRP A 195 -3.70 1.16 -13.75
C TRP A 195 -4.20 0.46 -15.02
N TYR A 196 -5.39 0.81 -15.53
CA TYR A 196 -5.90 0.22 -16.77
C TYR A 196 -5.42 1.01 -17.98
N PHE A 197 -4.39 0.49 -18.65
CA PHE A 197 -3.76 1.08 -19.84
C PHE A 197 -3.64 0.07 -20.98
N PRO A 198 -4.76 -0.27 -21.64
CA PRO A 198 -4.79 -1.30 -22.68
C PRO A 198 -3.89 -0.99 -23.89
N GLU A 199 -3.68 0.29 -24.21
CA GLU A 199 -2.78 0.74 -25.27
C GLU A 199 -1.31 0.38 -25.02
N TYR A 200 -0.91 0.19 -23.76
CA TYR A 200 0.42 -0.29 -23.36
C TYR A 200 0.42 -1.77 -22.97
N GLY A 201 -0.71 -2.48 -23.17
CA GLY A 201 -0.86 -3.88 -22.77
C GLY A 201 -0.85 -4.09 -21.25
N TYR A 202 -1.11 -3.05 -20.46
CA TYR A 202 -1.15 -3.11 -19.01
C TYR A 202 -2.60 -3.14 -18.53
N ASP A 203 -3.08 -4.30 -18.12
CA ASP A 203 -4.47 -4.54 -17.74
C ASP A 203 -4.65 -4.46 -16.22
N GLY A 204 -4.28 -3.34 -15.58
CA GLY A 204 -4.56 -3.12 -14.15
C GLY A 204 -3.61 -3.78 -13.15
N PHE A 205 -3.70 -3.34 -11.90
CA PHE A 205 -2.94 -3.88 -10.77
C PHE A 205 -3.85 -4.25 -9.60
N PHE A 206 -4.68 -3.32 -9.13
CA PHE A 206 -5.48 -3.50 -7.92
C PHE A 206 -6.45 -4.67 -8.06
N THR A 207 -7.12 -4.76 -9.20
CA THR A 207 -8.15 -5.76 -9.51
C THR A 207 -7.56 -7.06 -10.07
N LYS A 208 -6.24 -7.14 -10.25
CA LYS A 208 -5.56 -8.34 -10.75
C LYS A 208 -4.92 -9.18 -9.66
N VAL A 209 -4.67 -8.60 -8.48
CA VAL A 209 -4.17 -9.35 -7.34
C VAL A 209 -5.32 -9.93 -6.49
N PRO A 210 -5.15 -11.11 -5.86
CA PRO A 210 -6.27 -11.83 -5.24
C PRO A 210 -7.06 -11.05 -4.18
N CYS A 211 -6.39 -10.20 -3.38
CA CYS A 211 -7.07 -9.42 -2.33
C CYS A 211 -7.81 -8.19 -2.83
N GLY A 212 -7.57 -7.74 -4.06
CA GLY A 212 -8.33 -6.65 -4.68
C GLY A 212 -9.40 -7.12 -5.65
N GLN A 213 -9.53 -8.43 -5.88
CA GLN A 213 -10.57 -9.03 -6.72
C GLN A 213 -11.90 -9.17 -5.99
N TYR A 214 -13.00 -9.11 -6.75
CA TYR A 214 -14.32 -9.44 -6.25
C TYR A 214 -14.36 -10.92 -5.84
N SER A 215 -15.07 -11.21 -4.74
CA SER A 215 -15.29 -12.58 -4.29
C SER A 215 -16.75 -12.78 -3.89
N GLU A 216 -17.43 -13.72 -4.54
CA GLU A 216 -18.81 -14.08 -4.20
C GLU A 216 -18.95 -14.57 -2.76
N CYS A 217 -17.93 -15.28 -2.26
CA CYS A 217 -17.85 -15.77 -0.87
C CYS A 217 -17.11 -14.80 0.08
N GLY A 218 -16.82 -13.58 -0.39
CA GLY A 218 -16.13 -12.55 0.37
C GLY A 218 -17.00 -11.84 1.40
N GLN A 219 -16.40 -10.86 2.07
CA GLN A 219 -17.05 -9.93 2.98
C GLN A 219 -17.06 -8.53 2.36
N LEU A 220 -18.00 -7.69 2.79
CA LEU A 220 -18.02 -6.27 2.41
C LEU A 220 -16.66 -5.63 2.76
N GLY A 221 -16.13 -4.83 1.85
CA GLY A 221 -14.81 -4.22 1.95
C GLY A 221 -14.55 -3.52 3.29
N TYR A 222 -15.50 -2.73 3.79
CA TYR A 222 -15.34 -2.03 5.07
C TYR A 222 -15.28 -2.96 6.30
N ILE A 223 -15.89 -4.15 6.22
CA ILE A 223 -15.79 -5.17 7.28
C ILE A 223 -14.45 -5.89 7.16
N LEU A 224 -14.08 -6.30 5.95
CA LEU A 224 -12.84 -7.03 5.68
C LEU A 224 -11.59 -6.23 6.04
N LEU A 225 -11.60 -4.92 5.76
CA LEU A 225 -10.48 -3.98 5.88
C LEU A 225 -10.59 -3.09 7.11
N GLN A 226 -11.32 -3.54 8.14
CA GLN A 226 -11.55 -2.76 9.37
C GLN A 226 -10.25 -2.38 10.08
N GLU A 227 -9.21 -3.22 10.02
CA GLU A 227 -7.92 -2.96 10.67
C GLU A 227 -7.18 -1.82 9.97
N GLU A 228 -7.15 -1.83 8.63
CA GLU A 228 -6.55 -0.77 7.81
C GLU A 228 -7.29 0.54 7.98
N LEU A 229 -8.63 0.50 7.92
CA LEU A 229 -9.46 1.69 8.12
C LEU A 229 -9.29 2.26 9.53
N LYS A 230 -9.15 1.41 10.56
CA LYS A 230 -8.90 1.87 11.94
C LYS A 230 -7.52 2.49 12.09
N PHE A 231 -6.47 1.87 11.55
CA PHE A 231 -5.13 2.43 11.65
C PHE A 231 -5.00 3.75 10.89
N LEU A 232 -5.61 3.83 9.70
CA LEU A 232 -5.70 5.08 8.95
C LEU A 232 -6.51 6.14 9.72
N SER A 233 -7.60 5.73 10.39
CA SER A 233 -8.41 6.60 11.26
C SER A 233 -7.56 7.23 12.38
N GLU A 234 -6.71 6.43 13.05
CA GLU A 234 -5.80 6.91 14.10
C GLU A 234 -4.74 7.88 13.55
N ILE A 235 -4.20 7.61 12.36
CA ILE A 235 -3.26 8.49 11.67
C ILE A 235 -3.92 9.80 11.21
N VAL A 236 -5.17 9.79 10.76
CA VAL A 236 -5.82 10.99 10.22
C VAL A 236 -6.56 11.79 11.29
N GLY A 237 -6.99 11.15 12.38
CA GLY A 237 -7.88 11.77 13.37
C GLY A 237 -9.35 11.80 12.92
N ARG A 238 -9.76 10.84 12.08
CA ARG A 238 -11.13 10.62 11.61
C ARG A 238 -11.61 9.24 12.06
N ASN A 239 -12.89 8.91 11.84
CA ASN A 239 -13.41 7.56 12.11
C ASN A 239 -14.09 7.02 10.86
N PHE A 240 -13.30 6.52 9.91
CA PHE A 240 -13.79 6.06 8.62
C PHE A 240 -14.77 4.88 8.74
N GLY A 241 -14.56 4.01 9.73
CA GLY A 241 -15.49 2.90 10.00
C GLY A 241 -16.89 3.39 10.39
N GLN A 242 -16.96 4.41 11.26
CA GLN A 242 -18.24 5.02 11.64
C GLN A 242 -18.86 5.82 10.49
N GLU A 243 -18.07 6.58 9.73
CA GLU A 243 -18.56 7.34 8.56
C GLU A 243 -19.27 6.43 7.55
N ILE A 244 -18.74 5.23 7.30
CA ILE A 244 -19.37 4.22 6.44
C ILE A 244 -20.68 3.70 7.06
N GLN A 245 -20.66 3.36 8.34
CA GLN A 245 -21.84 2.83 9.04
C GLN A 245 -23.00 3.84 9.07
N ASP A 246 -22.70 5.10 9.36
CA ASP A 246 -23.69 6.19 9.40
C ASP A 246 -24.31 6.40 8.02
N ALA A 247 -23.50 6.40 6.96
CA ALA A 247 -24.01 6.53 5.59
C ALA A 247 -24.90 5.38 5.16
N ILE A 248 -24.58 4.14 5.55
CA ILE A 248 -25.42 2.96 5.30
C ILE A 248 -26.75 3.09 6.04
N ALA A 249 -26.72 3.48 7.32
CA ALA A 249 -27.93 3.65 8.12
C ALA A 249 -28.85 4.73 7.53
N ASN A 250 -28.30 5.88 7.15
CA ASN A 250 -29.06 6.98 6.54
C ASN A 250 -29.70 6.58 5.20
N SER A 251 -29.02 5.75 4.38
CA SER A 251 -29.59 5.26 3.12
C SER A 251 -30.77 4.31 3.33
N ALA A 252 -30.77 3.52 4.42
CA ALA A 252 -31.85 2.59 4.74
C ALA A 252 -33.09 3.27 5.33
N GLU A 253 -32.96 4.50 5.86
CA GLU A 253 -34.08 5.31 6.35
C GLU A 253 -34.77 6.13 5.25
N SER A 254 -34.10 6.31 4.10
CA SER A 254 -34.62 7.06 2.95
C SER A 254 -35.39 6.21 1.92
N ASP A 255 -35.38 4.88 2.07
CA ASP A 255 -36.08 3.89 1.23
C ASP A 255 -37.40 3.41 1.89
#